data_AF-A0A2V9I2S9-F1
#
_entry.id   AF-A0A2V9I2S9-F1
#
_cell.length_a   1.000
_cell.length_b   1.000
_cell.length_c   1.000
_cell.angle_alpha   90.00
_cell.angle_beta   90.00
_cell.angle_gamma   90.00
#
_symmetry.space_group_name_H-M   'P 1'
#
loop_
_entity.id
_entity.type
_entity.pdbx_description
1 polymer ?
#
loop_
_entity_poly.entity_id
_entity_poly.type
_entity_poly.pdbx_seq_one_letter_code
_entity_poly.pdbx_strand_id
1 'polypeptide(L)'
;MAGTQKSPPKEVRRPVWAEVSLSALMYNFEAIRKYVNPPHEKRKSPRKILSIVKGNGYGQGGPEVAKALEKAGSDWFGVTCTDEGIAVRQNGVRKPIL
;
A
#
# COMPACT_ATOMS: atom_id res chain seq x y z
N MET A 1 40.59 -22.26 5.55
CA MET A 1 39.48 -21.90 6.46
C MET A 1 38.18 -22.05 5.68
N ALA A 2 37.34 -23.02 6.04
CA ALA A 2 36.10 -23.31 5.31
C ALA A 2 35.02 -22.27 5.68
N GLY A 3 34.55 -21.53 4.69
CA GLY A 3 33.42 -20.61 4.85
C GLY A 3 32.13 -21.40 5.00
N THR A 4 31.47 -21.27 6.15
CA THR A 4 30.11 -21.75 6.37
C THR A 4 29.16 -21.08 5.39
N GLN A 5 28.74 -21.81 4.35
CA GLN A 5 27.59 -21.46 3.53
C GLN A 5 26.35 -21.49 4.43
N LYS A 6 25.73 -20.32 4.64
CA LYS A 6 24.39 -20.25 5.24
C LYS A 6 23.42 -20.87 4.25
N SER A 7 22.80 -21.97 4.64
CA SER A 7 21.73 -22.60 3.89
C SER A 7 20.57 -21.61 3.70
N PRO A 8 19.92 -21.59 2.52
CA PRO A 8 18.73 -20.78 2.31
C PRO A 8 17.65 -21.18 3.33
N PRO A 9 16.84 -20.23 3.83
CA PRO A 9 15.77 -20.55 4.77
C PRO A 9 14.86 -21.62 4.16
N LYS A 10 14.57 -22.66 4.96
CA LYS A 10 13.72 -23.79 4.56
C LYS A 10 12.38 -23.27 4.04
N GLU A 11 12.08 -23.60 2.79
CA GLU A 11 10.84 -23.23 2.10
C GLU A 11 9.66 -23.95 2.78
N VAL A 12 8.88 -23.21 3.57
CA VAL A 12 7.65 -23.72 4.18
C VAL A 12 6.57 -23.78 3.11
N ARG A 13 6.52 -24.90 2.36
CA ARG A 13 5.56 -25.12 1.29
C ARG A 13 4.19 -25.54 1.86
N ARG A 14 3.43 -24.59 2.39
CA ARG A 14 1.98 -24.73 2.52
C ARG A 14 1.38 -24.21 1.21
N PRO A 15 0.70 -25.04 0.38
CA PRO A 15 0.24 -24.65 -0.95
C PRO A 15 -1.04 -23.79 -0.90
N VAL A 16 -1.12 -22.88 0.07
CA VAL A 16 -2.26 -21.98 0.26
C VAL A 16 -1.71 -20.57 0.29
N TRP A 17 -2.13 -19.75 -0.66
CA TRP A 17 -1.75 -18.35 -0.76
C TRP A 17 -2.95 -17.49 -1.12
N ALA A 18 -2.85 -16.20 -0.82
CA ALA A 18 -3.75 -15.18 -1.33
C ALA A 18 -2.98 -14.36 -2.38
N GLU A 19 -3.49 -14.32 -3.60
CA GLU A 19 -2.96 -13.44 -4.64
C GLU A 19 -3.57 -12.05 -4.51
N VAL A 20 -2.72 -11.02 -4.52
CA VAL A 20 -3.13 -9.63 -4.42
C VAL A 20 -2.77 -8.89 -5.70
N SER A 21 -3.78 -8.41 -6.42
CA SER A 21 -3.59 -7.65 -7.65
C SER A 21 -3.38 -6.16 -7.36
N LEU A 22 -2.13 -5.70 -7.49
CA LEU A 22 -1.80 -4.28 -7.32
C LEU A 22 -2.44 -3.41 -8.42
N SER A 23 -2.59 -3.92 -9.64
CA SER A 23 -3.26 -3.19 -10.72
C SER A 23 -4.74 -2.97 -10.44
N ALA A 24 -5.43 -3.97 -9.84
CA ALA A 24 -6.81 -3.81 -9.41
C ALA A 24 -6.95 -2.74 -8.31
N LEU A 25 -6.01 -2.70 -7.36
CA LEU A 25 -5.99 -1.65 -6.32
C LEU A 25 -5.81 -0.25 -6.92
N MET A 26 -4.89 -0.09 -7.86
CA MET A 26 -4.68 1.18 -8.57
C MET A 26 -5.90 1.59 -9.41
N TYR A 27 -6.55 0.64 -10.08
CA TYR A 27 -7.78 0.87 -10.82
C TYR A 27 -8.92 1.36 -9.90
N ASN A 28 -9.11 0.69 -8.76
CA ASN A 28 -10.13 1.08 -7.77
C ASN A 28 -9.87 2.49 -7.24
N PHE A 29 -8.60 2.81 -6.95
CA PHE A 29 -8.21 4.14 -6.51
C PHE A 29 -8.56 5.22 -7.53
N GLU A 30 -8.26 4.99 -8.81
CA GLU A 30 -8.60 5.92 -9.89
C GLU A 30 -10.12 6.11 -10.04
N ALA A 31 -10.89 5.03 -9.90
CA ALA A 31 -12.35 5.10 -9.91
C ALA A 31 -12.88 5.98 -8.77
N ILE A 32 -12.38 5.79 -7.54
CA ILE A 32 -12.72 6.63 -6.39
C ILE A 32 -12.33 8.08 -6.63
N ARG A 33 -11.12 8.32 -7.15
CA ARG A 33 -10.61 9.66 -7.45
C ARG A 33 -11.50 10.42 -8.43
N LYS A 34 -11.93 9.77 -9.50
CA LYS A 34 -12.86 10.35 -10.48
C LYS A 34 -14.25 10.60 -9.87
N TYR A 35 -14.74 9.67 -9.05
CA TYR A 35 -16.03 9.80 -8.39
C TYR A 35 -16.06 10.99 -7.42
N VAL A 36 -15.03 11.12 -6.58
CA VAL A 36 -14.97 12.22 -5.60
C VAL A 36 -14.53 13.54 -6.23
N ASN A 37 -13.91 13.56 -7.41
CA ASN A 37 -13.54 14.79 -8.12
C ASN A 37 -14.10 14.78 -9.54
N PRO A 38 -15.43 14.88 -9.71
CA PRO A 38 -16.03 14.78 -11.03
C PRO A 38 -15.70 16.02 -11.89
N PRO A 39 -15.50 15.87 -13.21
CA PRO A 39 -15.05 16.96 -14.08
C PRO A 39 -15.97 18.19 -14.12
N HIS A 40 -17.27 18.02 -13.86
CA HIS A 40 -18.25 19.10 -13.88
C HIS A 40 -18.27 19.92 -12.59
N GLU A 41 -17.67 19.43 -11.49
CA GLU A 41 -17.66 20.13 -10.22
C GLU A 41 -16.43 21.03 -10.09
N LYS A 42 -16.65 22.34 -10.19
CA LYS A 42 -15.58 23.34 -10.13
C LYS A 42 -15.20 23.64 -8.67
N ARG A 43 -14.32 22.83 -8.09
CA ARG A 43 -13.64 23.16 -6.82
C ARG A 43 -12.32 23.87 -7.09
N LYS A 44 -11.96 24.83 -6.23
CA LYS A 44 -10.64 25.49 -6.27
C LYS A 44 -9.48 24.49 -6.14
N SER A 45 -9.70 23.40 -5.41
CA SER A 45 -8.74 22.30 -5.27
C SER A 45 -9.44 20.95 -5.27
N PRO A 46 -8.82 19.89 -5.82
CA PRO A 46 -9.35 18.53 -5.73
C PRO A 46 -9.44 18.10 -4.26
N ARG A 47 -10.45 17.29 -3.95
CA ARG A 47 -10.51 16.53 -2.69
C ARG A 47 -9.33 15.58 -2.65
N LYS A 48 -8.61 15.60 -1.53
CA LYS A 48 -7.52 14.67 -1.24
C LYS A 48 -8.09 13.32 -0.80
N ILE A 49 -7.33 12.26 -1.03
CA ILE A 49 -7.71 10.90 -0.63
C ILE A 49 -6.70 10.38 0.40
N LEU A 50 -7.24 9.90 1.53
CA LEU A 50 -6.53 9.16 2.55
C LEU A 50 -6.74 7.66 2.30
N SER A 51 -5.71 6.97 1.80
CA SER A 51 -5.74 5.52 1.59
C SER A 51 -5.50 4.78 2.91
N ILE A 52 -6.50 4.08 3.41
CA ILE A 52 -6.38 3.30 4.64
C ILE A 52 -5.70 1.97 4.35
N VAL A 53 -4.55 1.73 4.98
CA VAL A 53 -3.73 0.50 4.84
C VAL A 53 -3.51 -0.19 6.18
N LYS A 54 -4.42 0.05 7.13
CA LYS A 54 -4.46 -0.54 8.46
C LYS A 54 -4.62 -2.06 8.43
N GLY A 55 -4.19 -2.76 9.49
CA GLY A 55 -4.28 -4.21 9.57
C GLY A 55 -3.49 -4.91 8.48
N ASN A 56 -2.27 -4.42 8.20
CA ASN A 56 -1.45 -4.87 7.08
C ASN A 56 -2.18 -4.79 5.72
N GLY A 57 -2.84 -3.67 5.43
CA GLY A 57 -3.64 -3.51 4.22
C GLY A 57 -4.82 -4.48 4.18
N TYR A 58 -5.54 -4.65 5.29
CA TYR A 58 -6.62 -5.65 5.41
C TYR A 58 -6.16 -7.09 5.09
N GLY A 59 -4.92 -7.42 5.48
CA GLY A 59 -4.28 -8.72 5.21
C GLY A 59 -3.64 -8.86 3.82
N GLN A 60 -3.58 -7.79 3.02
CA GLN A 60 -3.07 -7.81 1.64
C GLN A 60 -1.59 -7.44 1.50
N GLY A 61 -0.90 -7.05 2.59
CA GLY A 61 0.46 -6.53 2.53
C GLY A 61 0.47 -5.00 2.48
N GLY A 62 0.23 -4.37 3.63
CA GLY A 62 0.03 -2.93 3.77
C GLY A 62 1.16 -2.08 3.16
N PRO A 63 2.44 -2.37 3.42
CA PRO A 63 3.54 -1.62 2.83
C PRO A 63 3.56 -1.66 1.29
N GLU A 64 3.36 -2.82 0.67
CA GLU A 64 3.34 -2.99 -0.80
C GLU A 64 2.13 -2.29 -1.42
N VAL A 65 0.96 -2.45 -0.80
CA VAL A 65 -0.28 -1.77 -1.19
C VAL A 65 -0.10 -0.25 -1.11
N ALA A 66 0.47 0.27 -0.02
CA ALA A 66 0.72 1.70 0.14
C ALA A 66 1.63 2.24 -0.96
N LYS A 67 2.70 1.52 -1.30
CA LYS A 67 3.62 1.90 -2.37
C LYS A 67 2.96 1.90 -3.75
N ALA A 68 2.08 0.94 -4.04
CA ALA A 68 1.32 0.91 -5.28
C ALA A 68 0.33 2.08 -5.37
N LEU A 69 -0.38 2.37 -4.28
CA LEU A 69 -1.33 3.49 -4.21
C LEU A 69 -0.64 4.86 -4.22
N GLU A 70 0.59 4.97 -3.71
CA GLU A 70 1.40 6.19 -3.84
C GLU A 70 1.73 6.48 -5.31
N LYS A 71 2.06 5.43 -6.09
CA LYS A 71 2.28 5.56 -7.54
C LYS A 71 0.99 5.94 -8.30
N ALA A 72 -0.16 5.45 -7.86
CA ALA A 72 -1.46 5.89 -8.35
C ALA A 72 -1.81 7.33 -7.90
N GLY A 73 -1.01 7.91 -6.99
CA GLY A 73 -1.11 9.31 -6.60
C GLY A 73 -1.92 9.56 -5.35
N SER A 74 -2.10 8.56 -4.47
CA SER A 74 -2.70 8.78 -3.15
C SER A 74 -2.02 9.93 -2.40
N ASP A 75 -2.84 10.73 -1.72
CA ASP A 75 -2.37 11.95 -1.08
C ASP A 75 -1.79 11.66 0.30
N TRP A 76 -2.39 10.72 1.03
CA TRP A 76 -2.08 10.35 2.42
C TRP A 76 -2.34 8.86 2.66
N PHE A 77 -1.71 8.30 3.69
CA PHE A 77 -1.98 6.95 4.18
C PHE A 77 -2.48 6.94 5.62
N GLY A 78 -3.42 6.06 5.95
CA GLY A 78 -3.90 5.87 7.32
C GLY A 78 -3.56 4.47 7.84
N VAL A 79 -2.97 4.39 9.03
CA VAL A 79 -2.58 3.13 9.71
C VAL A 79 -3.25 3.01 11.09
N THR A 80 -3.13 1.85 11.74
CA THR A 80 -3.69 1.62 13.08
C THR A 80 -2.74 2.06 14.19
N CYS A 81 -1.44 1.91 13.96
CA CYS A 81 -0.41 2.15 14.97
C CYS A 81 0.91 2.60 14.34
N THR A 82 1.84 3.06 15.19
CA THR A 82 3.14 3.56 14.77
C THR A 82 3.98 2.51 14.05
N ASP A 83 3.93 1.23 14.46
CA ASP A 83 4.70 0.16 13.83
C ASP A 83 4.29 -0.08 12.37
N GLU A 84 2.98 -0.04 12.08
CA GLU A 84 2.48 -0.09 10.71
C GLU A 84 2.99 1.11 9.90
N GLY A 85 2.97 2.31 10.49
CA GLY A 85 3.48 3.52 9.87
C GLY A 85 4.99 3.44 9.56
N ILE A 86 5.78 2.87 10.48
CA ILE A 86 7.21 2.62 10.29
C ILE A 86 7.43 1.64 9.13
N ALA A 87 6.70 0.52 9.09
CA ALA A 87 6.81 -0.47 8.02
C ALA A 87 6.50 0.14 6.64
N VAL A 88 5.42 0.93 6.54
CA VAL A 88 5.07 1.66 5.31
C VAL A 88 6.18 2.65 4.91
N ARG A 89 6.75 3.38 5.87
CA ARG A 89 7.84 4.34 5.62
C ARG A 89 9.13 3.67 5.16
N GLN A 90 9.49 2.54 5.76
CA GLN A 90 10.66 1.74 5.41
C GLN A 90 10.53 1.14 4.01
N ASN A 91 9.32 0.81 3.56
CA ASN A 91 9.09 0.34 2.18
C ASN A 91 9.20 1.46 1.11
N GLY A 92 9.49 2.69 1.53
CA GLY A 92 9.83 3.80 0.64
C GLY A 92 8.69 4.76 0.35
N VAL A 93 7.53 4.60 0.99
CA VAL A 93 6.45 5.60 0.89
C VAL A 93 6.93 6.94 1.47
N ARG A 94 6.61 8.04 0.80
CA ARG A 94 7.02 9.42 1.13
C ARG A 94 5.85 10.36 1.39
N LYS A 95 4.63 10.00 1.01
CA LYS A 95 3.43 10.74 1.43
C LYS A 95 3.26 10.76 2.96
N PRO A 96 2.45 11.70 3.50
CA PRO A 96 2.07 11.72 4.90
C PRO A 96 1.38 10.41 5.32
N ILE A 97 1.62 10.02 6.57
CA ILE A 97 1.03 8.84 7.22
C ILE A 97 0.35 9.34 8.49
N LEU A 98 -0.95 9.08 8.62
CA LEU A 98 -1.78 9.36 9.78
C LEU A 98 -1.95 8.10 10.63
#